data_AF-A0A962RIX1-F1
#
_entry.id   AF-A0A962RIX1-F1
#
_cell.length_a   1.000
_cell.length_b   1.000
_cell.length_c   1.000
_cell.angle_alpha   90.00
_cell.angle_beta   90.00
_cell.angle_gamma   90.00
#
_symmetry.space_group_name_H-M   'P 1'
#
loop_
_entity.id
_entity.type
_entity.pdbx_description
1 polymer ?
#
loop_
_entity_poly.entity_id
_entity_poly.type
_entity_poly.pdbx_seq_one_letter_code
_entity_poly.pdbx_strand_id
1 'polypeptide(L)' 'VLLLPLNVLSEITRTLSLMIRLFGKIMSHEFVLSIVVFLAGLLLPVPFMLFGILIGLIQGYIFMILSAVFIGAAIESIEA' A
#
# COMPACT_ATOMS: atom_id res chain seq x y z
N VAL A 1 -30.63 6.82 -3.08
CA VAL A 1 -30.21 8.10 -2.47
C VAL A 1 -29.46 7.92 -1.16
N LEU A 2 -29.90 7.09 -0.20
CA LEU A 2 -29.12 6.82 1.04
C LEU A 2 -27.90 5.89 0.89
N LEU A 3 -27.88 5.03 -0.13
CA LEU A 3 -26.81 4.03 -0.35
C LEU A 3 -25.63 4.55 -1.21
N LEU A 4 -25.81 5.68 -1.90
CA LEU A 4 -24.78 6.29 -2.75
C LEU A 4 -23.55 6.78 -1.96
N PRO A 5 -23.69 7.53 -0.85
CA PRO A 5 -22.51 8.02 -0.12
C PRO A 5 -21.75 6.90 0.60
N LEU A 6 -22.43 5.84 1.04
CA LEU A 6 -21.76 4.72 1.73
C LEU A 6 -20.95 3.82 0.78
N ASN A 7 -21.34 3.70 -0.49
CA ASN A 7 -20.56 2.93 -1.46
C ASN A 7 -19.22 3.61 -1.75
N VAL A 8 -19.22 4.93 -1.99
CA VAL A 8 -18.01 5.72 -2.21
C VAL A 8 -17.09 5.69 -0.98
N LEU A 9 -17.65 5.84 0.23
CA LEU A 9 -16.86 5.80 1.46
C LEU A 9 -16.27 4.40 1.73
N SER A 10 -17.00 3.33 1.42
CA SER A 10 -16.51 1.94 1.51
C SER A 10 -15.37 1.67 0.54
N GLU A 11 -15.44 2.24 -0.66
CA GLU A 11 -14.43 2.12 -1.70
C GLU A 11 -13.15 2.92 -1.37
N ILE A 12 -13.29 4.15 -0.84
CA ILE A 12 -12.16 4.90 -0.25
C ILE A 12 -11.52 4.10 0.88
N THR A 13 -12.32 3.57 1.80
CA THR A 13 -11.81 2.84 2.97
C THR A 13 -10.98 1.62 2.55
N ARG A 14 -11.35 0.95 1.47
CA ARG A 14 -10.56 -0.15 0.88
C ARG A 14 -9.22 0.33 0.34
N THR A 15 -9.21 1.43 -0.41
CA THR A 15 -8.01 2.05 -0.98
C THR A 15 -7.06 2.59 0.10
N LEU A 16 -7.62 3.18 1.17
CA LEU A 16 -6.90 3.64 2.36
C LEU A 16 -6.33 2.47 3.18
N SER A 17 -7.07 1.36 3.31
CA SER A 17 -6.56 0.15 3.95
C SER A 17 -5.34 -0.42 3.19
N LEU A 18 -5.34 -0.32 1.87
CA LEU A 18 -4.21 -0.73 1.03
C LEU A 18 -3.01 0.23 1.13
N MET A 19 -3.24 1.54 1.27
CA MET A 19 -2.19 2.53 1.60
C MET A 19 -1.47 2.20 2.90
N ILE A 20 -2.25 2.00 3.95
CA ILE A 20 -1.74 1.72 5.29
C ILE A 20 -0.96 0.39 5.30
N ARG A 21 -1.38 -0.59 4.50
CA ARG A 21 -0.63 -1.84 4.31
C ARG A 21 0.71 -1.62 3.62
N LEU A 22 0.78 -0.74 2.61
CA LEU A 22 2.04 -0.48 1.92
C LEU A 22 2.99 0.36 2.79
N PHE A 23 2.45 1.38 3.47
CA PHE A 23 3.15 2.16 4.48
C PHE A 23 3.72 1.25 5.59
N GLY A 24 2.91 0.31 6.08
CA GLY A 24 3.33 -0.68 7.08
C GLY A 24 4.41 -1.62 6.58
N LYS A 25 4.38 -2.05 5.30
CA LYS A 25 5.44 -2.89 4.72
C LYS A 25 6.77 -2.15 4.58
N ILE A 26 6.76 -0.88 4.18
CA ILE A 26 7.98 -0.08 4.03
C ILE A 26 8.58 0.29 5.40
N MET A 27 7.75 0.73 6.35
CA MET A 27 8.20 1.05 7.72
C MET A 27 8.69 -0.19 8.48
N SER A 28 8.01 -1.33 8.32
CA SER A 28 8.42 -2.58 8.97
C SER A 28 9.71 -3.16 8.40
N HIS A 29 10.00 -2.94 7.12
CA HIS A 29 11.18 -3.50 6.48
C HIS A 29 12.46 -2.82 6.98
N GLU A 30 12.45 -1.49 7.07
CA GLU A 30 13.56 -0.71 7.64
C GLU A 30 13.83 -1.06 9.11
N PHE A 31 12.77 -1.27 9.90
CA PHE A 31 12.92 -1.63 11.31
C PHE A 31 13.48 -3.04 11.51
N VAL A 32 13.01 -4.02 10.74
CA VAL A 32 13.52 -5.40 10.78
C VAL A 32 14.95 -5.47 10.25
N LEU A 33 15.28 -4.73 9.18
CA LEU A 33 16.63 -4.66 8.63
C LEU A 33 17.62 -4.15 9.68
N SER A 34 17.26 -3.10 10.42
CA SER A 34 18.06 -2.54 11.51
C SER A 34 18.36 -3.58 12.60
N ILE A 35 17.35 -4.35 13.02
CA ILE A 35 17.49 -5.39 14.05
C ILE A 35 18.33 -6.57 13.56
N VAL A 36 18.12 -7.03 12.33
CA VAL A 36 18.82 -8.19 11.75
C VAL A 36 20.29 -7.89 11.47
N VAL A 37 20.60 -6.67 10.99
CA VAL A 37 21.99 -6.20 10.82
C VAL A 37 22.74 -6.21 12.15
N PHE A 38 22.06 -5.87 13.25
CA PHE A 38 22.65 -5.87 14.58
C PHE A 38 22.93 -7.29 15.12
N LEU A 39 22.17 -8.31 14.67
CA LEU A 39 22.23 -9.67 15.23
C LEU A 39 23.01 -10.70 14.37
N ALA A 40 22.92 -10.64 13.04
CA ALA A 40 23.35 -11.75 12.16
C ALA A 40 24.46 -11.39 11.14
N GLY A 41 24.92 -10.14 11.09
CA GLY A 41 25.90 -9.67 10.10
C GLY A 41 25.30 -9.48 8.69
N LEU A 42 26.08 -8.90 7.77
CA LEU A 42 25.60 -8.30 6.50
C LEU A 42 25.09 -9.31 5.45
N LEU A 43 25.41 -10.60 5.53
CA LEU A 43 25.13 -11.58 4.47
C LEU A 43 23.67 -12.07 4.42
N LEU A 44 22.99 -12.20 5.56
CA LEU A 44 21.60 -12.63 5.66
C LEU A 44 20.54 -11.56 5.29
N PRO A 45 20.72 -10.27 5.63
CA PRO A 45 19.71 -9.25 5.33
C PRO A 45 19.62 -8.89 3.84
N VAL A 46 20.67 -9.08 3.04
CA VAL A 46 20.73 -8.63 1.64
C VAL A 46 19.68 -9.30 0.73
N PRO A 47 19.51 -10.65 0.73
CA PRO A 47 18.46 -11.29 -0.07
C PRO A 47 17.06 -10.97 0.44
N PHE A 48 16.89 -10.86 1.76
CA PHE A 48 15.62 -10.53 2.39
C PHE A 48 15.15 -9.12 2.03
N MET A 49 16.10 -8.20 1.86
CA MET A 49 15.83 -6.84 1.41
C MET A 49 15.30 -6.79 -0.02
N LEU A 50 15.88 -7.58 -0.91
CA LEU A 50 15.46 -7.66 -2.30
C LEU A 50 14.02 -8.17 -2.44
N PHE A 51 13.65 -9.20 -1.69
CA PHE A 51 12.27 -9.71 -1.65
C PHE A 51 11.29 -8.70 -1.01
N GLY A 52 11.71 -7.98 0.03
CA GLY A 52 10.90 -6.94 0.67
C GLY A 52 10.54 -5.79 -0.27
N ILE A 53 11.53 -5.30 -1.01
CA ILE A 53 11.34 -4.23 -2.02
C ILE A 53 10.44 -4.69 -3.15
N LEU A 54 10.57 -5.94 -3.63
CA LEU A 54 9.73 -6.50 -4.69
C LEU A 54 8.25 -6.54 -4.28
N ILE A 55 7.95 -7.02 -3.06
CA ILE A 55 6.59 -7.06 -2.52
C ILE A 55 6.04 -5.63 -2.32
N GLY A 56 6.88 -4.70 -1.86
CA GLY A 56 6.52 -3.28 -1.75
C GLY A 56 6.19 -2.65 -3.11
N LEU A 57 6.96 -2.96 -4.14
CA LEU A 57 6.74 -2.45 -5.49
C LEU A 57 5.38 -2.91 -6.05
N ILE A 58 5.05 -4.18 -5.88
CA ILE A 58 3.76 -4.76 -6.31
C ILE A 58 2.59 -4.13 -5.56
N GLN A 59 2.71 -3.94 -4.24
CA GLN A 59 1.67 -3.30 -3.44
C GLN A 59 1.47 -1.82 -3.83
N GLY A 60 2.55 -1.09 -4.13
CA GLY A 60 2.49 0.31 -4.60
C GLY A 60 1.85 0.43 -5.98
N TYR A 61 2.14 -0.51 -6.89
CA TYR A 61 1.52 -0.58 -8.21
C TYR A 61 0.00 -0.78 -8.15
N ILE A 62 -0.44 -1.76 -7.35
CA ILE A 62 -1.88 -2.05 -7.16
C ILE A 62 -2.60 -0.81 -6.57
N PHE A 63 -1.95 -0.11 -5.64
CA PHE A 63 -2.49 1.10 -5.07
C PHE A 63 -2.64 2.23 -6.11
N MET A 64 -1.62 2.47 -6.93
CA MET A 64 -1.66 3.52 -7.95
C MET A 64 -2.85 3.31 -8.90
N ILE A 65 -3.09 2.07 -9.33
CA ILE A 65 -4.23 1.72 -10.20
C ILE A 65 -5.57 2.01 -9.50
N LEU A 66 -5.74 1.57 -8.25
CA LEU A 66 -6.96 1.82 -7.50
C LEU A 66 -7.21 3.32 -7.28
N SER A 67 -6.16 4.10 -7.04
CA SER A 67 -6.27 5.55 -6.88
C SER A 67 -6.66 6.24 -8.19
N ALA A 68 -6.11 5.82 -9.32
CA ALA A 68 -6.50 6.32 -10.65
C ALA A 68 -7.96 5.98 -10.98
N VAL A 69 -8.41 4.75 -10.70
CA VAL A 69 -9.81 4.34 -10.85
C VAL A 69 -10.72 5.15 -9.94
N PHE A 70 -10.28 5.42 -8.70
CA PHE A 70 -11.05 6.22 -7.76
C PHE A 70 -11.21 7.67 -8.21
N ILE A 71 -10.16 8.29 -8.74
CA ILE A 71 -10.24 9.65 -9.32
C ILE A 71 -11.20 9.66 -10.51
N GLY A 72 -11.16 8.64 -11.37
CA GLY A 72 -12.12 8.50 -12.48
C GLY A 72 -13.57 8.38 -12.00
N ALA A 73 -13.83 7.51 -11.02
CA ALA A 73 -15.17 7.35 -10.43
C ALA A 73 -15.66 8.61 -9.71
N ALA A 74 -14.77 9.36 -9.04
CA ALA A 74 -15.10 10.63 -8.41
C ALA A 74 -15.51 11.69 -9.44
N ILE A 75 -14.82 11.75 -10.59
CA ILE A 75 -15.16 12.69 -11.68
C ILE A 75 -16.54 12.34 -12.27
N GLU A 76 -16.83 11.06 -12.52
CA GLU A 76 -18.14 10.62 -13.02
C GLU A 76 -19.28 10.94 -12.02
N SER A 77 -19.01 10.81 -10.72
CA SER A 77 -19.99 11.16 -9.67
C SER A 77 -20.26 12.65 -9.50
N ILE A 78 -19.39 13.52 -10.04
CA ILE A 78 -19.57 14.98 -10.01
C ILE A 78 -20.44 15.46 -11.19
N GLU A 79 -20.57 14.66 -12.25
CA GLU A 79 -21.31 15.02 -13.47
C GLU A 79 -22.77 14.49 -13.49
N ALA A 80 -23.18 13.68 -12.51
CA ALA A 80 -24.54 13.14 -12.34
C ALA A 80 -25.30 13.78 -11.18
#